data_AF-A0AAU4T166-F1
#
_entry.id   AF-A0AAU4T166-F1
#
_cell.length_a   1.000
_cell.length_b   1.000
_cell.length_c   1.000
_cell.angle_alpha   90.00
_cell.angle_beta   90.00
_cell.angle_gamma   90.00
#
_symmetry.space_group_name_H-M   'P 1'
#
loop_
_entity.id
_entity.type
_entity.pdbx_description
1 polymer ?
#
loop_
_entity_poly.entity_id
_entity_poly.type
_entity_poly.pdbx_seq_one_letter_code
_entity_poly.pdbx_strand_id
1 'polypeptide(L)'
;MNPDDPLLKILACPLDKGPLHLLAQEPDEPGGPGDALYNPRLQRRYPIIDGIPQLLPSSGEQVTEEEHEKLLLRITGGNPQTPGIAP
;
A
#
# COMPACT_ATOMS: atom_id res chain seq x y z
N MET A 1 2.01 -22.84 -2.04
CA MET A 1 1.08 -21.72 -1.84
C MET A 1 0.85 -21.10 -3.21
N ASN A 2 -0.37 -21.16 -3.74
CA ASN A 2 -0.69 -20.78 -5.12
C ASN A 2 -0.93 -19.26 -5.20
N PRO A 3 -0.39 -18.55 -6.21
CA PRO A 3 -0.56 -17.10 -6.36
C PRO A 3 -1.98 -16.67 -6.81
N ASP A 4 -2.89 -17.63 -7.00
CA ASP A 4 -4.30 -17.42 -7.36
C ASP A 4 -5.22 -17.33 -6.13
N ASP A 5 -4.65 -17.14 -4.93
CA ASP A 5 -5.46 -17.05 -3.73
C ASP A 5 -6.29 -15.74 -3.73
N PRO A 6 -7.63 -15.83 -3.75
CA PRO A 6 -8.52 -14.68 -3.88
C PRO A 6 -8.39 -13.69 -2.71
N LEU A 7 -7.74 -14.06 -1.60
CA LEU A 7 -7.50 -13.17 -0.46
C LEU A 7 -6.62 -11.96 -0.80
N LEU A 8 -5.68 -12.08 -1.73
CA LEU A 8 -4.82 -10.96 -2.13
C LEU A 8 -5.54 -9.91 -3.00
N LYS A 9 -6.66 -10.27 -3.63
CA LYS A 9 -7.53 -9.34 -4.40
C LYS A 9 -8.50 -8.54 -3.50
N ILE A 10 -8.53 -8.80 -2.19
CA ILE A 10 -9.55 -8.25 -1.25
C ILE A 10 -8.98 -7.13 -0.35
N LEU A 11 -7.69 -6.80 -0.45
CA LEU A 11 -7.08 -5.74 0.36
C LEU A 11 -7.50 -4.35 -0.14
N ALA A 12 -8.65 -3.91 0.34
CA ALA A 12 -9.21 -2.59 0.09
C ALA A 12 -9.11 -1.71 1.35
N CYS A 13 -9.06 -0.40 1.16
CA CYS A 13 -9.08 0.55 2.26
C CYS A 13 -10.34 0.33 3.14
N PRO A 14 -10.22 0.26 4.48
CA PRO A 14 -11.38 0.05 5.35
C PRO A 14 -12.44 1.16 5.24
N LEU A 15 -12.01 2.37 4.88
CA LEU A 15 -12.84 3.59 4.81
C LEU A 15 -13.53 3.75 3.45
N ASP A 16 -12.76 3.66 2.37
CA ASP A 16 -13.20 4.01 1.02
C ASP A 16 -13.45 2.79 0.12
N LYS A 17 -13.08 1.59 0.58
CA LYS A 17 -13.16 0.32 -0.18
C LYS A 17 -12.41 0.35 -1.53
N GLY A 18 -11.57 1.36 -1.76
CA GLY A 18 -10.70 1.48 -2.92
C GLY A 18 -9.38 0.71 -2.78
N PRO A 19 -8.60 0.62 -3.87
CA PRO A 19 -7.32 -0.09 -3.91
C PRO A 19 -6.26 0.59 -3.05
N LEU A 20 -5.31 -0.22 -2.58
CA LEU A 20 -4.15 0.22 -1.80
C LEU A 20 -2.86 -0.13 -2.54
N HIS A 21 -1.86 0.74 -2.43
CA HIS A 21 -0.53 0.54 -3.01
C HIS A 21 0.45 0.03 -1.96
N LEU A 22 1.15 -1.05 -2.25
CA LEU A 22 2.20 -1.56 -1.36
C LEU A 22 3.45 -0.69 -1.46
N LEU A 23 3.83 -0.10 -0.34
CA LEU A 23 5.10 0.57 -0.12
C LEU A 23 6.04 -0.45 0.51
N ALA A 24 6.75 -1.19 -0.34
CA ALA A 24 7.77 -2.13 0.12
C ALA A 24 9.06 -1.39 0.50
N GLN A 25 9.78 -1.89 1.50
CA GLN A 25 11.13 -1.40 1.77
C GLN A 25 12.04 -1.77 0.59
N GLU A 26 12.89 -0.84 0.14
CA GLU A 26 13.88 -1.21 -0.87
C GLU A 26 14.93 -2.11 -0.20
N PRO A 27 15.31 -3.23 -0.83
CA PRO A 27 16.22 -4.20 -0.24
C PRO A 27 17.63 -3.62 0.04
N ASP A 28 17.95 -2.45 -0.53
CA ASP A 28 19.26 -1.78 -0.42
C ASP A 28 19.36 -0.78 0.75
N GLU A 29 18.25 -0.45 1.43
CA GLU A 29 18.21 0.53 2.53
C GLU A 29 17.90 -0.16 3.89
N PRO A 30 18.93 -0.65 4.61
CA PRO A 30 18.76 -1.24 5.93
C PRO A 30 18.36 -0.17 6.96
N GLY A 31 17.12 -0.25 7.45
CA GLY A 31 16.59 0.64 8.50
C GLY A 31 15.48 1.60 8.04
N GLY A 32 14.97 1.46 6.81
CA GLY A 32 13.80 2.18 6.35
C GLY A 32 12.52 1.86 7.16
N PRO A 33 11.49 2.71 7.08
CA PRO A 33 10.17 2.37 7.62
C PRO A 33 9.70 1.09 6.91
N GLY A 34 9.30 0.08 7.69
CA GLY A 34 8.89 -1.22 7.17
C GLY A 34 7.71 -1.13 6.19
N ASP A 35 7.31 -2.28 5.64
CA ASP A 35 6.28 -2.33 4.60
C ASP A 35 4.97 -1.65 5.06
N ALA A 36 4.33 -0.92 4.14
CA ALA A 36 3.06 -0.24 4.42
C ALA A 36 2.13 -0.25 3.21
N LEU A 37 0.82 -0.15 3.44
CA LEU A 37 -0.18 0.01 2.39
C LEU A 37 -0.65 1.45 2.32
N TYR A 38 -0.62 2.05 1.15
CA TYR A 38 -0.93 3.46 0.94
C TYR A 38 -2.19 3.67 0.10
N ASN A 39 -3.07 4.52 0.60
CA ASN A 39 -4.25 5.02 -0.10
C ASN A 39 -3.99 6.45 -0.61
N PRO A 40 -3.72 6.65 -1.92
CA PRO A 40 -3.50 7.98 -2.48
C PRO A 40 -4.77 8.85 -2.47
N ARG A 41 -5.97 8.24 -2.42
CA ARG A 41 -7.25 8.97 -2.42
C ARG A 41 -7.54 9.67 -1.10
N LEU A 42 -7.15 9.02 0.01
CA LEU A 42 -7.32 9.56 1.37
C LEU A 42 -6.01 10.10 1.96
N GLN A 43 -4.91 10.00 1.21
CA GLN A 43 -3.55 10.32 1.66
C GLN A 43 -3.22 9.63 2.99
N ARG A 44 -3.56 8.35 3.08
CA ARG A 44 -3.41 7.56 4.31
C ARG A 44 -2.56 6.33 4.07
N ARG A 45 -1.71 6.00 5.04
CA ARG A 45 -0.93 4.77 5.03
C ARG A 45 -1.31 3.87 6.20
N TYR A 46 -1.20 2.57 5.99
CA TYR A 46 -1.48 1.53 6.96
C TYR A 46 -0.21 0.70 7.14
N PRO A 47 0.37 0.62 8.34
CA PRO A 47 1.59 -0.14 8.55
C PRO A 47 1.34 -1.64 8.40
N ILE A 48 2.34 -2.38 7.92
CA ILE A 48 2.37 -3.83 7.94
C ILE A 48 3.24 -4.24 9.13
N ILE A 49 2.64 -4.95 10.09
CA ILE A 49 3.30 -5.38 11.32
C ILE A 49 3.32 -6.91 11.31
N ASP A 50 4.50 -7.50 11.42
CA ASP A 50 4.69 -8.96 11.37
C ASP A 50 4.16 -9.59 10.06
N GLY A 51 4.26 -8.85 8.95
CA GLY A 51 3.68 -9.25 7.67
C GLY A 51 2.16 -9.11 7.58
N ILE A 52 1.49 -8.58 8.61
CA ILE A 52 0.03 -8.38 8.65
C ILE A 52 -0.32 -6.90 8.43
N PRO A 53 -1.06 -6.56 7.36
CA PRO A 53 -1.49 -5.19 7.09
C PRO A 53 -2.55 -4.73 8.11
N GLN A 54 -2.26 -3.64 8.80
CA GLN A 54 -3.16 -3.06 9.80
C GLN A 54 -4.26 -2.21 9.15
N LEU A 55 -5.23 -2.86 8.49
CA LEU A 55 -6.35 -2.21 7.79
C LEU A 55 -7.50 -1.81 8.74
N LEU A 56 -7.17 -1.22 9.88
CA LEU A 56 -8.14 -0.66 10.81
C LEU A 56 -8.26 0.86 10.59
N PRO A 57 -9.46 1.45 10.72
CA PRO A 57 -9.63 2.90 10.64
C PRO A 57 -8.71 3.69 11.58
N SER A 58 -8.44 3.15 12.77
CA SER A 58 -7.58 3.75 13.80
C SER A 58 -6.08 3.59 13.54
N SER A 59 -5.68 2.59 12.74
CA SER A 59 -4.28 2.33 12.38
C SER A 59 -3.84 3.10 11.14
N GLY A 60 -4.78 3.74 10.43
CA GLY A 60 -4.47 4.55 9.26
C GLY A 60 -3.84 5.87 9.65
N GLU A 61 -2.56 6.04 9.35
CA GLU A 61 -1.81 7.28 9.57
C GLU A 61 -2.03 8.26 8.41
N GLN A 62 -2.24 9.53 8.76
CA GLN A 62 -2.33 10.60 7.77
C GLN A 62 -0.93 10.90 7.24
N VAL A 63 -0.82 10.95 5.92
CA VAL A 63 0.39 11.36 5.22
C VAL A 63 0.28 12.85 4.91
N THR A 64 1.35 13.61 5.10
CA THR A 64 1.41 15.04 4.75
C THR A 64 1.44 15.19 3.22
N GLU A 65 1.13 16.38 2.72
CA GLU A 65 1.14 16.64 1.28
C GLU A 65 2.52 16.38 0.64
N GLU A 66 3.60 16.81 1.29
CA GLU A 66 4.98 16.58 0.84
C GLU A 66 5.31 15.08 0.72
N GLU A 67 4.90 14.29 1.71
CA GLU A 67 5.10 12.84 1.69
C GLU A 67 4.15 12.17 0.68
N HIS A 68 2.94 12.68 0.51
CA HIS A 68 1.99 12.23 -0.49
C HIS A 68 2.59 12.35 -1.90
N GLU A 69 3.19 13.48 -2.24
CA GLU A 69 3.84 13.71 -3.53
C GLU A 69 4.99 12.73 -3.75
N LYS A 70 5.88 12.55 -2.76
CA LYS A 70 6.99 11.57 -2.84
C LYS A 70 6.48 10.15 -3.06
N LEU A 71 5.45 9.74 -2.30
CA LEU A 71 4.84 8.42 -2.45
C LEU A 71 4.15 8.26 -3.81
N LEU A 72 3.49 9.31 -4.31
CA LEU A 72 2.87 9.34 -5.62
C LEU A 72 3.91 9.16 -6.73
N LEU A 73 5.06 9.84 -6.62
CA LEU A 73 6.19 9.67 -7.53
C LEU A 73 6.75 8.24 -7.47
N ARG A 74 6.83 7.64 -6.27
CA ARG A 74 7.32 6.28 -6.07
C ARG A 74 6.40 5.22 -6.69
N ILE A 75 5.08 5.36 -6.51
CA ILE A 75 4.10 4.43 -7.10
C ILE A 75 3.88 4.63 -8.59
N THR A 76 4.12 5.84 -9.12
CA THR A 76 3.99 6.14 -10.57
C THR A 76 5.28 5.86 -11.34
N GLY A 77 6.45 5.99 -10.69
CA GLY A 77 7.78 5.74 -11.28
C GLY A 77 8.33 4.33 -11.03
N GLY A 78 7.89 3.64 -9.99
CA GLY A 78 8.33 2.29 -9.62
C GLY A 78 7.26 1.25 -9.96
N ASN A 79 7.40 0.64 -11.15
CA ASN A 79 6.63 -0.49 -11.67
C ASN A 79 5.09 -0.31 -11.70
N PRO A 80 4.45 -0.30 -12.89
CA PRO A 80 3.01 -0.44 -12.95
C PRO A 80 2.64 -1.84 -12.42
N GLN A 81 2.21 -1.93 -11.16
CA GLN A 81 1.23 -2.96 -10.83
C GLN A 81 -0.04 -2.61 -11.59
N THR A 82 -0.07 -3.00 -12.85
CA THR A 82 -1.28 -3.12 -13.64
C THR A 82 -2.24 -4.02 -12.86
N PRO A 83 -3.44 -3.56 -12.51
CA PRO A 83 -4.56 -4.47 -12.36
C PRO A 83 -4.89 -4.96 -13.79
N GLY A 84 -4.18 -5.99 -14.25
CA GLY A 84 -4.43 -6.65 -15.53
C GLY A 84 -5.74 -7.42 -15.50
N ILE A 85 -6.84 -6.68 -15.70
CA ILE A 85 -8.00 -6.92 -16.57
C ILE A 85 -8.31 -8.39 -16.96
N ALA A 86 -9.58 -8.74 -16.75
CA ALA A 86 -10.33 -9.90 -17.26
C ALA A 86 -10.21 -10.10 -18.79
N PRO A 87 -10.55 -11.28 -19.33
CA PRO A 87 -11.97 -11.67 -19.49
C PRO A 87 -12.39 -12.90 -18.69
#